data_AF-A0AA35WT96-F1
#
_entry.id   AF-A0AA35WT96-F1
#
_cell.length_a   1.000
_cell.length_b   1.000
_cell.length_c   1.000
_cell.angle_alpha   90.00
_cell.angle_beta   90.00
_cell.angle_gamma   90.00
#
_symmetry.space_group_name_H-M   'P 1'
#
loop_
_entity.id
_entity.type
_entity.pdbx_description
1 polymer ?
#
loop_
_entity_poly.entity_id
_entity_poly.type
_entity_poly.pdbx_seq_one_letter_code
_entity_poly.pdbx_strand_id
1 'polypeptide(L)'
;MFLGVPFNIASYSLLLHMVAQVTGLTPSEFVLTLGDAHIYREHFEAVQTQLKRIPYPLSRLELNPQIKSIDAFKMQHIQLVDYQHHGTIHAPMIV
;
A
#
# COMPACT_ATOMS: atom_id res chain seq x y z
N MET A 1 8.32 -11.14 1.79
CA MET A 1 8.30 -9.72 2.21
C MET A 1 8.42 -8.75 1.05
N PHE A 2 9.51 -8.75 0.27
CA PHE A 2 9.81 -7.70 -0.72
C PHE A 2 8.70 -7.40 -1.74
N LEU A 3 8.09 -8.43 -2.35
CA LEU A 3 7.00 -8.23 -3.32
C LEU A 3 5.64 -8.04 -2.64
N GLY A 4 5.13 -9.07 -1.96
CA GLY A 4 3.73 -9.08 -1.48
C GLY A 4 3.40 -8.07 -0.39
N VAL A 5 4.27 -7.87 0.60
CA VAL A 5 3.94 -7.08 1.80
C VAL A 5 3.65 -5.60 1.47
N PRO A 6 4.43 -4.91 0.61
CA PRO A 6 4.07 -3.56 0.16
C PRO A 6 2.67 -3.46 -0.46
N PHE A 7 2.28 -4.43 -1.30
CA PHE A 7 0.92 -4.47 -1.86
C PHE A 7 -0.14 -4.74 -0.80
N ASN A 8 0.14 -5.62 0.16
CA ASN A 8 -0.80 -5.91 1.25
C ASN A 8 -1.03 -4.67 2.14
N ILE A 9 0.02 -3.93 2.47
CA ILE A 9 -0.08 -2.69 3.25
C ILE A 9 -0.97 -1.68 2.52
N ALA A 10 -0.69 -1.40 1.24
CA ALA A 10 -1.47 -0.45 0.46
C ALA A 10 -2.94 -0.90 0.29
N SER A 11 -3.15 -2.19 -0.01
CA SER A 11 -4.49 -2.76 -0.23
C SER A 11 -5.37 -2.69 1.01
N TYR A 12 -4.85 -3.08 2.18
CA TYR A 12 -5.65 -3.08 3.41
C TYR A 12 -5.80 -1.68 4.00
N SER A 13 -4.83 -0.79 3.79
CA SER A 13 -4.99 0.63 4.14
C SER A 13 -6.08 1.29 3.28
N LEU A 14 -6.11 1.01 1.97
CA LEU A 14 -7.18 1.47 1.09
C LEU A 14 -8.54 0.92 1.53
N LEU A 15 -8.63 -0.37 1.83
CA LEU A 15 -9.86 -0.98 2.32
C LEU A 15 -10.34 -0.35 3.63
N LEU A 16 -9.44 -0.09 4.58
CA LEU A 16 -9.75 0.62 5.82
C LEU A 16 -10.38 1.99 5.55
N HIS A 17 -9.79 2.78 4.64
CA HIS A 17 -10.33 4.09 4.25
C HIS A 17 -11.69 3.98 3.55
N MET A 18 -11.87 3.00 2.65
CA MET A 18 -13.14 2.78 1.95
C MET A 18 -14.26 2.39 2.92
N VAL A 19 -13.99 1.45 3.84
CA VAL A 19 -14.94 1.00 4.87
C VAL A 19 -15.29 2.15 5.80
N ALA A 20 -14.31 2.92 6.26
CA ALA A 20 -14.55 4.09 7.09
C ALA A 20 -15.48 5.10 6.38
N GLN A 21 -15.22 5.42 5.11
CA GLN A 21 -16.07 6.35 4.35
C GLN A 21 -17.52 5.90 4.24
N VAL A 22 -17.78 4.63 3.87
CA VAL A 22 -19.15 4.15 3.65
C VAL A 22 -19.93 3.92 4.94
N THR A 23 -19.22 3.78 6.07
CA THR A 23 -19.82 3.68 7.42
C THR A 23 -19.91 5.02 8.15
N GLY A 24 -19.44 6.11 7.55
CA GLY A 24 -19.41 7.44 8.18
C GLY A 24 -18.40 7.56 9.33
N LEU A 25 -17.38 6.71 9.34
CA LEU A 25 -16.30 6.69 10.32
C LEU A 25 -15.03 7.36 9.77
N THR A 26 -14.05 7.60 10.65
CA THR A 26 -12.72 8.08 10.27
C THR A 26 -11.72 6.91 10.36
N PRO A 27 -10.90 6.64 9.33
CA PRO A 27 -9.87 5.62 9.43
C PRO A 27 -8.85 6.01 10.50
N SER A 28 -8.40 5.03 11.28
CA SER A 28 -7.39 5.21 12.33
C SER A 28 -6.16 4.38 11.97
N GLU A 29 -5.76 3.44 12.82
CA GLU A 29 -4.58 2.62 12.59
C GLU A 29 -4.86 1.37 11.76
N PHE A 30 -3.96 1.09 10.83
CA PHE A 30 -3.83 -0.21 10.19
C PHE A 30 -2.71 -1.00 10.86
N VAL A 31 -3.05 -2.14 11.45
CA VAL A 31 -2.09 -3.03 12.14
C VAL A 31 -1.93 -4.31 11.32
N LEU A 32 -0.69 -4.56 10.86
CA LEU A 32 -0.34 -5.77 10.11
C LEU A 32 0.45 -6.73 10.99
N THR A 33 -0.17 -7.87 11.33
CA THR A 33 0.52 -8.98 12.00
C THR A 33 0.98 -9.99 10.96
N LEU A 34 2.27 -10.35 11.00
CA LEU A 34 2.85 -11.35 10.11
C LEU A 34 3.20 -12.61 10.91
N GLY A 35 2.91 -13.78 10.36
CA GLY A 35 3.37 -15.06 10.89
C GLY A 35 4.80 -15.34 10.42
N ASP A 36 4.92 -16.05 9.30
CA ASP A 36 6.21 -16.24 8.63
C ASP A 36 6.56 -15.01 7.78
N ALA A 37 7.47 -14.18 8.30
CA ALA A 37 8.03 -13.03 7.59
C ALA A 37 9.40 -13.38 7.01
N HIS A 38 9.45 -13.63 5.70
CA HIS A 38 10.67 -14.06 5.01
C HIS A 38 11.00 -13.22 3.77
N ILE A 39 12.26 -13.31 3.34
CA ILE A 39 12.76 -12.74 2.09
C ILE A 39 13.28 -13.89 1.23
N TYR A 40 12.84 -13.98 -0.02
CA TYR A 40 13.42 -14.94 -0.98
C TYR A 40 14.85 -14.55 -1.29
N ARG A 41 15.74 -15.53 -1.42
CA ARG A 41 17.17 -15.31 -1.66
C ARG A 41 17.40 -14.48 -2.93
N GLU A 42 16.61 -14.72 -3.97
CA GLU A 42 16.62 -14.03 -5.25
C GLU A 42 16.24 -12.54 -5.12
N HIS A 43 15.67 -12.12 -3.98
CA HIS A 43 15.32 -10.72 -3.70
C HIS A 43 16.36 -9.99 -2.85
N PHE A 44 17.46 -10.64 -2.44
CA PHE A 44 18.42 -10.04 -1.51
C PHE A 44 19.07 -8.76 -2.06
N GLU A 45 19.52 -8.76 -3.32
CA GLU A 45 20.10 -7.57 -3.94
C GLU A 45 19.09 -6.41 -4.04
N ALA A 46 17.85 -6.72 -4.39
CA ALA A 46 16.75 -5.77 -4.50
C ALA A 46 16.44 -5.12 -3.14
N VAL A 47 16.38 -5.92 -2.07
CA VAL A 47 16.20 -5.46 -0.69
C VAL A 47 17.37 -4.59 -0.25
N GLN A 48 18.61 -5.02 -0.47
CA GLN A 48 19.81 -4.25 -0.10
C GLN A 48 19.86 -2.91 -0.82
N THR A 49 19.42 -2.86 -2.08
CA THR A 49 19.30 -1.61 -2.84
C THR A 49 18.21 -0.70 -2.26
N GLN A 50 17.05 -1.26 -1.88
CA GLN A 50 15.97 -0.49 -1.26
C GLN A 50 16.39 0.10 0.09
N LEU A 51 17.10 -0.66 0.93
CA LEU A 51 17.52 -0.23 2.27
C LEU A 51 18.52 0.93 2.27
N LYS A 52 19.18 1.21 1.14
CA LYS A 52 20.10 2.36 0.98
C LYS A 52 19.37 3.66 0.67
N ARG A 53 18.06 3.62 0.38
CA ARG A 53 17.28 4.80 0.00
C ARG A 53 16.74 5.50 1.25
N ILE A 54 16.77 6.82 1.24
CA ILE A 54 16.11 7.65 2.26
C ILE A 54 14.63 7.77 1.88
N PRO A 55 13.68 7.44 2.77
CA PRO A 55 12.25 7.61 2.50
C PRO A 55 11.89 9.07 2.20
N TYR A 56 11.03 9.28 1.20
CA TYR A 56 10.38 10.58 0.98
C TYR A 56 9.19 10.75 1.94
N PRO A 57 8.65 11.98 2.09
CA PRO A 57 7.39 12.19 2.79
C PRO A 57 6.27 11.28 2.26
N LEU A 58 5.38 10.86 3.16
CA LEU A 58 4.25 10.01 2.79
C LEU A 58 3.26 10.78 1.89
N SER A 59 2.69 10.07 0.92
CA SER A 59 1.54 10.56 0.15
C SER A 59 0.28 10.64 0.99
N ARG A 60 -0.71 11.37 0.50
CA ARG A 60 -2.08 11.38 1.04
C ARG A 60 -3.03 10.62 0.13
N LEU A 61 -3.87 9.77 0.72
CA LEU A 61 -4.95 9.08 0.02
C LEU A 61 -6.23 9.92 0.08
N GLU A 62 -6.78 10.24 -1.09
CA GLU A 62 -8.09 10.90 -1.23
C GLU A 62 -9.06 9.97 -1.94
N LEU A 63 -10.28 9.88 -1.40
CA LEU A 63 -11.39 9.12 -1.96
C LEU A 63 -12.51 10.08 -2.37
N ASN A 64 -13.19 9.78 -3.47
CA ASN A 64 -14.35 10.58 -3.88
C ASN A 64 -15.45 10.51 -2.80
N PRO A 65 -15.82 11.63 -2.15
CA PRO A 65 -16.74 11.63 -1.02
C PRO A 65 -18.19 11.32 -1.42
N GLN A 66 -18.52 11.36 -2.71
CA GLN A 66 -19.86 11.04 -3.23
C GLN A 66 -20.14 9.54 -3.25
N ILE A 67 -19.11 8.68 -3.13
CA ILE A 67 -19.28 7.24 -3.11
C ILE A 67 -19.74 6.78 -1.73
N LYS A 68 -20.93 6.18 -1.66
CA LYS A 68 -21.59 5.74 -0.41
C LYS A 68 -21.80 4.22 -0.31
N SER A 69 -21.40 3.46 -1.32
CA SER A 69 -21.44 1.99 -1.31
C SER A 69 -20.07 1.42 -1.62
N ILE A 70 -19.69 0.35 -0.93
CA ILE A 70 -18.36 -0.27 -1.05
C ILE A 70 -18.11 -0.78 -2.48
N ASP A 71 -19.14 -1.30 -3.15
CA ASP A 71 -19.04 -1.86 -4.50
C ASP A 71 -19.06 -0.78 -5.61
N ALA A 72 -19.33 0.48 -5.25
CA ALA A 72 -19.40 1.59 -6.21
C ALA A 72 -18.04 2.27 -6.44
N PHE A 73 -17.00 1.92 -5.68
CA PHE A 73 -15.66 2.43 -5.90
C PHE A 73 -15.09 1.93 -7.23
N LYS A 74 -14.36 2.81 -7.91
CA LYS A 74 -13.65 2.56 -9.17
C LYS A 74 -12.30 3.25 -9.09
N MET A 75 -11.37 2.88 -9.96
CA MET A 75 -10.02 3.44 -9.95
C MET A 75 -10.02 4.98 -9.98
N GLN A 76 -10.89 5.59 -10.79
CA GLN A 76 -11.02 7.05 -10.89
C GLN A 76 -11.51 7.75 -9.60
N HIS A 77 -11.99 7.00 -8.61
CA HIS A 77 -12.47 7.52 -7.32
C HIS A 77 -11.37 7.52 -6.25
N ILE A 78 -10.15 7.09 -6.60
CA ILE A 78 -9.03 6.89 -5.70
C ILE A 78 -7.86 7.73 -6.22
N GLN A 79 -7.33 8.62 -5.38
CA GLN A 79 -6.22 9.48 -5.74
C GLN A 79 -5.14 9.42 -4.67
N LEU A 80 -3.88 9.29 -5.11
CA LEU A 80 -2.71 9.52 -4.28
C LEU A 80 -2.17 10.92 -4.59
N VAL A 81 -2.26 11.80 -3.60
CA VAL A 81 -1.76 13.18 -3.68
C VAL A 81 -0.36 13.23 -3.10
N ASP A 82 0.53 13.99 -3.75
CA ASP A 82 1.94 14.17 -3.36
C ASP A 82 2.75 12.87 -3.28
N TYR A 83 2.39 11.86 -4.08
CA TYR A 83 3.15 10.61 -4.14
C TYR A 83 4.50 10.81 -4.82
N GLN A 84 5.55 10.78 -4.00
CA GLN A 84 6.94 10.76 -4.43
C GLN A 84 7.52 9.37 -4.22
N HIS A 85 8.22 8.85 -5.22
CA HIS A 85 8.85 7.55 -5.14
C HIS A 85 10.22 7.55 -5.82
N HIS A 86 11.08 6.66 -5.35
CA HIS A 86 12.34 6.34 -6.02
C HIS A 86 12.07 5.48 -7.28
N GLY A 87 13.08 5.34 -8.14
CA GLY A 87 12.96 4.46 -9.32
C GLY A 87 12.60 3.01 -8.94
N THR A 88 11.78 2.36 -9.76
CA THR A 88 11.30 0.98 -9.53
C THR A 88 12.48 0.01 -9.35
N ILE A 89 12.34 -0.94 -8.42
CA ILE A 89 13.26 -2.06 -8.26
C ILE A 89 12.51 -3.33 -8.69
N HIS A 90 13.06 -4.04 -9.67
CA HIS A 90 12.47 -5.26 -10.19
C HIS A 90 12.96 -6.48 -9.41
N ALA A 91 12.06 -7.42 -9.12
CA ALA A 91 12.39 -8.74 -8.60
C ALA A 91 11.39 -9.77 -9.13
N PRO A 92 11.83 -11.02 -9.42
CA PRO A 92 10.96 -12.04 -9.97
C PRO A 92 9.95 -12.55 -8.93
N MET A 93 8.73 -12.87 -9.36
CA MET A 93 7.82 -13.68 -8.55
C MET A 93 8.36 -15.11 -8.48
N ILE A 94 8.46 -15.66 -7.28
CA ILE A 94 8.91 -17.03 -7.06
C ILE A 94 7.67 -17.92 -7.03
N VAL A 95 7.68 -18.96 -7.86
CA VAL A 95 6.60 -19.97 -7.99
C VAL A 95 7.01 -21.23 -7.23
#